data_AF-A0A7G9Y772-F1
#
_entry.id   AF-A0A7G9Y772-F1
#
_cell.length_a   1.000
_cell.length_b   1.000
_cell.length_c   1.000
_cell.angle_alpha   90.00
_cell.angle_beta   90.00
_cell.angle_gamma   90.00
#
_symmetry.space_group_name_H-M   'P 1'
#
loop_
_entity.id
_entity.type
_entity.pdbx_description
1 polymer ?
#
loop_
_entity_poly.entity_id
_entity_poly.type
_entity_poly.pdbx_seq_one_letter_code
_entity_poly.pdbx_strand_id
1 'polypeptide(L)'
;MRDLTFVYEQYEQDWAEDMSLCLLDIKKEVDQTRLYKDELDSDKIEEFEGRFDKIIAEGLELNPPPQKEPGKRGRVKQSPPKNLLDRLKGHKREVLEFMYDFDVPFDNNQAERDVRMMKLRQKISGTFRTTVGADVFCSIRGYISTVRKNGHHVLDAIQDALRGDPFIPSGGVGE
;
A
#
# COMPACT_ATOMS: atom_id res chain seq x y z
N MET A 1 4.19 6.61 -4.04
CA MET A 1 4.75 7.88 -4.55
C MET A 1 6.26 8.01 -4.36
N ARG A 2 6.84 7.83 -3.16
CA ARG A 2 8.30 8.02 -2.93
C ARG A 2 9.23 7.39 -3.98
N ASP A 3 9.01 6.14 -4.35
CA ASP A 3 9.85 5.46 -5.34
C ASP A 3 9.72 6.06 -6.75
N LEU A 4 8.53 6.54 -7.12
CA LEU A 4 8.30 7.24 -8.39
C LEU A 4 9.00 8.61 -8.40
N THR A 5 8.85 9.37 -7.31
CA THR A 5 9.58 10.64 -7.12
C THR A 5 11.09 10.43 -7.22
N PHE A 6 11.62 9.39 -6.58
CA PHE A 6 13.04 9.06 -6.66
C PHE A 6 13.49 8.74 -8.10
N VAL A 7 12.69 7.98 -8.86
CA VAL A 7 13.00 7.70 -10.27
C VAL A 7 12.99 8.98 -11.10
N TYR A 8 11.98 9.83 -10.95
CA TYR A 8 11.90 11.10 -11.64
C TYR A 8 13.11 12.00 -11.33
N GLU A 9 13.39 12.23 -10.04
CA GLU A 9 14.44 13.16 -9.61
C GLU A 9 15.87 12.65 -9.88
N GLN A 10 16.12 11.34 -9.76
CA GLN A 10 17.47 10.78 -9.83
C GLN A 10 17.82 10.16 -11.17
N TYR A 11 16.82 9.74 -11.94
CA TYR A 11 17.00 9.11 -13.24
C TYR A 11 16.42 9.95 -14.39
N GLU A 12 15.72 11.06 -14.09
CA GLU A 12 15.15 11.99 -15.07
C GLU A 12 14.26 11.25 -16.09
N GLN A 13 13.43 10.32 -15.59
CA GLN A 13 12.53 9.53 -16.43
C GLN A 13 11.08 9.97 -16.23
N ASP A 14 10.53 10.64 -17.24
CA ASP A 14 9.21 11.27 -17.23
C ASP A 14 8.07 10.29 -16.96
N TRP A 15 8.20 9.01 -17.39
CA TRP A 15 7.18 7.99 -17.13
C TRP A 15 6.86 7.85 -15.62
N ALA A 16 7.81 8.16 -14.73
CA ALA A 16 7.59 8.08 -13.29
C ALA A 16 6.72 9.24 -12.77
N GLU A 17 6.85 10.43 -13.35
CA GLU A 17 5.95 11.55 -13.11
C GLU A 17 4.56 11.27 -13.72
N ASP A 18 4.51 10.77 -14.96
CA ASP A 18 3.25 10.40 -15.61
C ASP A 18 2.48 9.33 -14.84
N MET A 19 3.17 8.31 -14.34
CA MET A 19 2.58 7.28 -13.47
C MET A 19 2.08 7.88 -12.16
N SER A 20 2.82 8.84 -11.59
CA SER A 20 2.40 9.54 -10.38
C SER A 20 1.11 10.32 -10.61
N LEU A 21 1.03 11.07 -11.70
CA LEU A 21 -0.16 11.82 -12.09
C LEU A 21 -1.34 10.89 -12.38
N CYS A 22 -1.11 9.79 -13.09
CA CYS A 22 -2.13 8.78 -13.36
C CYS A 22 -2.76 8.25 -12.06
N LEU A 23 -1.94 7.87 -11.08
CA LEU A 23 -2.42 7.36 -9.79
C LEU A 23 -3.20 8.43 -8.98
N LEU A 24 -2.76 9.69 -9.05
CA LEU A 24 -3.45 10.81 -8.40
C LEU A 24 -4.78 11.15 -9.07
N ASP A 25 -4.85 11.06 -10.40
CA ASP A 25 -6.09 11.26 -11.16
C ASP A 25 -7.12 10.18 -10.82
N ILE A 26 -6.70 8.90 -10.75
CA ILE A 26 -7.56 7.80 -10.30
C ILE A 26 -8.07 8.06 -8.89
N LYS A 27 -7.18 8.44 -7.96
CA LYS A 27 -7.57 8.76 -6.59
C LYS A 27 -8.63 9.86 -6.55
N LYS A 28 -8.42 10.92 -7.32
CA LYS A 28 -9.37 12.05 -7.39
C LYS A 28 -10.73 11.59 -7.91
N GLU A 29 -10.76 10.76 -8.95
CA GLU A 29 -12.00 10.21 -9.51
C GLU A 29 -12.74 9.34 -8.48
N VAL A 30 -12.02 8.47 -7.76
CA VAL A 30 -12.57 7.66 -6.67
C VAL A 30 -13.13 8.54 -5.55
N ASP A 31 -12.35 9.54 -5.09
CA ASP A 31 -12.79 10.45 -4.02
C ASP A 31 -14.08 11.21 -4.41
N GLN A 32 -14.22 11.59 -5.69
CA GLN A 32 -15.41 12.27 -6.20
C GLN A 32 -16.59 11.33 -6.36
N THR A 33 -16.36 10.13 -6.90
CA THR A 33 -17.42 9.14 -7.16
C THR A 33 -18.00 8.59 -5.87
N ARG A 34 -17.17 8.41 -4.83
CA ARG A 34 -17.57 7.96 -3.49
C ARG A 34 -18.66 8.83 -2.85
N LEU A 35 -18.84 10.07 -3.31
CA LEU A 35 -19.90 10.94 -2.81
C LEU A 35 -21.30 10.47 -3.20
N TYR A 36 -21.43 9.62 -4.21
CA TYR A 36 -22.73 9.20 -4.76
C TYR A 36 -22.79 7.76 -5.31
N LYS A 37 -21.66 7.04 -5.39
CA LYS A 37 -21.54 5.64 -5.82
C LYS A 37 -20.39 4.97 -5.08
N ASP A 38 -20.42 3.63 -4.98
CA ASP A 38 -19.38 2.85 -4.31
C ASP A 38 -18.37 2.18 -5.28
N GLU A 39 -18.52 2.44 -6.58
CA GLU A 39 -17.65 1.91 -7.64
C GLU A 39 -17.52 2.90 -8.82
N LEU A 40 -16.45 2.75 -9.61
CA LEU A 40 -16.29 3.45 -10.89
C LEU A 40 -17.00 2.73 -12.03
N ASP A 41 -17.49 3.48 -13.02
CA ASP A 41 -18.07 2.91 -14.23
C ASP A 41 -16.98 2.16 -15.06
N SER A 42 -17.38 1.10 -15.76
CA SER A 42 -16.46 0.23 -16.53
C SER A 42 -15.57 1.00 -17.51
N ASP A 43 -16.14 1.99 -18.20
CA ASP A 43 -15.41 2.79 -19.19
C ASP A 43 -14.27 3.59 -18.54
N LYS A 44 -14.47 4.06 -17.30
CA LYS A 44 -13.45 4.77 -16.52
C LYS A 44 -12.35 3.84 -16.04
N ILE A 45 -12.73 2.64 -15.61
CA ILE A 45 -11.77 1.59 -15.23
C ILE A 45 -10.87 1.27 -16.44
N GLU A 46 -11.45 0.99 -17.61
CA GLU A 46 -10.70 0.68 -18.84
C GLU A 46 -9.79 1.84 -19.27
N GLU A 47 -10.27 3.08 -19.17
CA GLU A 47 -9.49 4.29 -19.46
C GLU A 47 -8.22 4.37 -18.58
N PHE A 48 -8.37 4.20 -17.27
CA PHE A 48 -7.25 4.27 -16.34
C PHE A 48 -6.30 3.08 -16.45
N GLU A 49 -6.82 1.88 -16.64
CA GLU A 49 -6.00 0.70 -16.90
C GLU A 49 -5.18 0.85 -18.18
N GLY A 50 -5.79 1.36 -19.25
CA GLY A 50 -5.10 1.63 -20.50
C GLY A 50 -4.00 2.67 -20.36
N ARG A 51 -4.25 3.77 -19.64
CA ARG A 51 -3.22 4.79 -19.35
C ARG A 51 -2.08 4.21 -18.52
N PHE A 52 -2.40 3.43 -17.48
CA PHE A 52 -1.41 2.76 -16.63
C PHE A 52 -0.51 1.83 -17.46
N ASP A 53 -1.10 0.95 -18.27
CA ASP A 53 -0.35 -0.03 -19.08
C ASP A 53 0.53 0.65 -20.13
N LYS A 54 0.04 1.75 -20.73
CA LYS A 54 0.81 2.55 -21.67
C LYS A 54 2.08 3.12 -21.03
N ILE A 55 1.96 3.73 -19.84
CA ILE A 55 3.11 4.30 -19.12
C ILE A 55 4.10 3.20 -18.72
N ILE A 56 3.61 2.02 -18.30
CA ILE A 56 4.47 0.87 -18.00
C ILE A 56 5.22 0.39 -19.26
N ALA A 57 4.56 0.35 -20.41
CA ALA A 57 5.19 -0.04 -21.66
C ALA A 57 6.32 0.93 -22.06
N GLU A 58 6.05 2.24 -22.02
CA GLU A 58 7.04 3.29 -22.29
C GLU A 58 8.24 3.21 -21.34
N GLY A 59 7.98 3.06 -20.03
CA GLY A 59 9.03 2.90 -19.04
C GLY A 59 9.88 1.63 -19.27
N LEU A 60 9.27 0.51 -19.67
CA LEU A 60 9.98 -0.73 -19.96
C LEU A 60 10.84 -0.65 -21.22
N GLU A 61 10.40 0.10 -22.24
CA GLU A 61 11.19 0.39 -23.44
C GLU A 61 12.43 1.24 -23.09
N LEU A 62 12.27 2.25 -22.24
CA LEU A 62 13.36 3.09 -21.75
C LEU A 62 14.35 2.34 -20.84
N ASN A 63 13.90 1.25 -20.20
CA ASN A 63 14.68 0.47 -19.26
C ASN A 63 14.79 -1.01 -19.68
N PRO A 64 15.49 -1.32 -20.78
CA PRO A 64 15.61 -2.69 -21.25
C PRO A 64 16.34 -3.55 -20.20
N PRO A 65 16.10 -4.88 -20.19
CA PRO A 65 16.82 -5.80 -19.31
C PRO A 65 18.33 -5.64 -19.46
N PRO A 66 19.10 -5.65 -18.35
CA PRO A 66 20.54 -5.46 -18.42
C PRO A 66 21.19 -6.61 -19.18
N GLN A 67 22.02 -6.27 -20.18
CA GLN A 67 22.74 -7.25 -20.96
C GLN A 67 23.93 -7.82 -20.18
N LYS A 68 24.16 -9.12 -20.31
CA LYS A 68 25.26 -9.81 -19.64
C LYS A 68 26.51 -9.76 -20.51
N GLU A 69 27.56 -9.11 -20.00
CA GLU A 69 28.87 -9.12 -20.65
C GLU A 69 29.46 -10.55 -20.69
N PRO A 70 30.06 -10.97 -21.81
CA PRO A 70 30.75 -12.26 -21.91
C PRO A 70 31.81 -12.40 -20.82
N GLY A 71 31.86 -13.56 -20.16
CA GLY A 71 32.87 -13.89 -19.15
C GLY A 71 32.54 -13.46 -17.71
N LYS A 72 31.55 -12.60 -17.48
CA LYS A 72 31.10 -12.28 -16.11
C LYS A 72 30.11 -13.32 -15.58
N ARG A 73 30.42 -13.89 -14.41
CA ARG A 73 29.53 -14.83 -13.69
C ARG A 73 28.55 -14.06 -12.81
N GLY A 74 27.35 -14.62 -12.62
CA GLY A 74 26.28 -14.02 -11.80
C GLY A 74 25.19 -13.29 -12.59
N ARG A 75 24.15 -12.83 -11.87
CA ARG A 75 23.04 -12.00 -12.38
C ARG A 75 23.51 -10.55 -12.48
N VAL A 76 23.22 -9.89 -13.61
CA VAL A 76 23.50 -8.45 -13.75
C VAL A 76 22.52 -7.67 -12.89
N LYS A 77 23.03 -6.68 -12.15
CA LYS A 77 22.20 -5.80 -11.32
C LYS A 77 21.24 -5.01 -12.20
N GLN A 78 19.94 -5.08 -11.90
CA GLN A 78 18.92 -4.25 -12.55
C GLN A 78 18.91 -2.84 -11.94
N SER A 79 18.56 -1.84 -12.76
CA SER A 79 18.41 -0.45 -12.31
C SER A 79 17.17 -0.29 -11.41
N PRO A 80 17.16 0.67 -10.47
CA PRO A 80 15.97 0.97 -9.68
C PRO A 80 14.71 1.28 -10.51
N PRO A 81 14.76 2.07 -11.61
CA PRO A 81 13.60 2.27 -12.48
C PRO A 81 13.05 0.95 -13.04
N LYS A 82 13.92 0.05 -13.52
CA LYS A 82 13.48 -1.26 -14.04
C LYS A 82 12.83 -2.13 -12.97
N ASN A 83 13.41 -2.17 -11.77
CA ASN A 83 12.81 -2.91 -10.65
C ASN A 83 11.43 -2.36 -10.26
N LEU A 84 11.26 -1.03 -10.30
CA LEU A 84 9.98 -0.39 -10.03
C LEU A 84 8.94 -0.74 -11.09
N LEU A 85 9.28 -0.66 -12.38
CA LEU A 85 8.41 -1.05 -13.49
C LEU A 85 7.99 -2.51 -13.41
N ASP A 86 8.93 -3.42 -13.15
CA ASP A 86 8.63 -4.85 -13.00
C ASP A 86 7.66 -5.11 -11.85
N ARG A 87 7.82 -4.37 -10.74
CA ARG A 87 6.91 -4.47 -9.59
C ARG A 87 5.53 -3.90 -9.88
N LEU A 88 5.45 -2.72 -10.51
CA LEU A 88 4.17 -2.10 -10.89
C LEU A 88 3.41 -2.95 -11.90
N LYS A 89 4.11 -3.53 -12.88
CA LYS A 89 3.52 -4.47 -13.84
C LYS A 89 3.07 -5.77 -13.18
N GLY A 90 3.91 -6.35 -12.32
CA GLY A 90 3.63 -7.63 -11.66
C GLY A 90 2.51 -7.56 -10.63
N HIS A 91 2.27 -6.38 -10.06
CA HIS A 91 1.25 -6.12 -9.03
C HIS A 91 0.23 -5.06 -9.46
N LYS A 92 -0.09 -5.00 -10.75
CA LYS A 92 -1.03 -3.99 -11.30
C LYS A 92 -2.34 -3.99 -10.52
N ARG A 93 -2.91 -5.17 -10.26
CA ARG A 93 -4.20 -5.30 -9.58
C ARG A 93 -4.13 -4.72 -8.18
N GLU A 94 -3.13 -5.08 -7.40
CA GLU A 94 -2.95 -4.63 -6.03
C GLU A 94 -2.62 -3.13 -5.96
N VAL A 95 -1.86 -2.61 -6.92
CA VAL A 95 -1.57 -1.17 -7.03
C VAL A 95 -2.83 -0.37 -7.30
N LEU A 96 -3.73 -0.90 -8.12
CA LEU A 96 -4.99 -0.26 -8.50
C LEU A 96 -6.18 -0.68 -7.62
N GLU A 97 -5.98 -1.45 -6.54
CA GLU A 97 -7.10 -2.01 -5.77
C GLU A 97 -8.05 -0.93 -5.23
N PHE A 98 -7.52 0.23 -4.82
CA PHE A 98 -8.30 1.39 -4.36
C PHE A 98 -9.24 1.99 -5.42
N MET A 99 -9.01 1.66 -6.70
CA MET A 99 -9.89 2.02 -7.82
C MET A 99 -11.11 1.08 -7.90
N TYR A 100 -10.92 -0.18 -7.51
CA TYR A 100 -11.92 -1.24 -7.60
C TYR A 100 -12.75 -1.38 -6.33
N ASP A 101 -12.11 -1.16 -5.18
CA ASP A 101 -12.72 -1.25 -3.86
C ASP A 101 -12.44 0.05 -3.12
N PHE A 102 -13.50 0.83 -2.89
CA PHE A 102 -13.40 2.12 -2.22
C PHE A 102 -13.02 1.98 -0.73
N ASP A 103 -13.21 0.81 -0.11
CA ASP A 103 -12.76 0.60 1.27
C ASP A 103 -11.23 0.45 1.36
N VAL A 104 -10.55 0.20 0.24
CA VAL A 104 -9.09 0.17 0.18
C VAL A 104 -8.56 1.61 0.03
N PRO A 105 -7.79 2.12 1.02
CA PRO A 105 -7.23 3.45 0.93
C PRO A 105 -6.10 3.51 -0.10
N PHE A 106 -5.98 4.66 -0.78
CA PHE A 106 -4.89 4.94 -1.72
C PHE A 106 -3.49 4.84 -1.09
N ASP A 107 -3.36 5.21 0.19
CA ASP A 107 -2.09 5.20 0.91
C ASP A 107 -2.00 4.06 1.93
N ASN A 108 -0.77 3.68 2.24
CA ASN A 108 -0.46 2.63 3.20
C ASN A 108 -0.22 3.19 4.63
N ASN A 109 -0.55 4.45 4.91
CA ASN A 109 -0.15 5.12 6.15
C ASN A 109 -0.67 4.39 7.38
N GLN A 110 -1.90 3.86 7.30
CA GLN A 110 -2.51 3.13 8.41
C GLN A 110 -1.78 1.82 8.69
N ALA A 111 -1.47 1.04 7.65
CA ALA A 111 -0.70 -0.20 7.79
C ALA A 111 0.70 0.08 8.35
N GLU A 112 1.38 1.13 7.87
CA GLU A 112 2.68 1.53 8.39
C GLU A 112 2.60 1.93 9.88
N ARG A 113 1.59 2.72 10.28
CA ARG A 113 1.36 3.11 11.68
C ARG A 113 1.10 1.91 12.59
N ASP A 114 0.31 0.94 12.11
CA ASP A 114 -0.02 -0.27 12.86
C ASP A 114 1.23 -1.11 13.14
N VAL A 115 2.10 -1.30 12.13
CA VAL A 115 3.35 -2.08 12.25
C VAL A 115 4.47 -1.32 12.98
N ARG A 116 4.49 0.02 12.91
CA ARG A 116 5.56 0.87 13.46
C ARG A 116 5.83 0.59 14.94
N MET A 117 4.80 0.31 15.73
CA MET A 117 4.97 0.06 17.16
C MET A 117 5.76 -1.22 17.46
N MET A 118 5.67 -2.24 16.61
CA MET A 118 6.52 -3.43 16.73
C MET A 118 7.99 -3.08 16.50
N LYS A 119 8.28 -2.30 15.44
CA LYS A 119 9.65 -1.84 15.16
C LYS A 119 10.19 -0.93 16.25
N LEU A 120 9.36 -0.05 16.82
CA LEU A 120 9.76 0.80 17.94
C LEU A 120 10.11 -0.03 19.19
N ARG A 121 9.33 -1.08 19.48
CA ARG A 121 9.60 -1.99 20.59
C ARG A 121 10.92 -2.75 20.40
N GLN A 122 11.19 -3.22 19.19
CA GLN A 122 12.46 -3.85 18.84
C GLN A 122 13.65 -2.88 18.90
N LYS A 123 13.50 -1.64 18.41
CA LYS A 123 14.63 -0.70 18.28
C LYS A 123 14.98 0.00 19.58
N ILE A 124 13.99 0.40 20.37
CA ILE A 124 14.18 1.40 21.46
C ILE A 124 13.69 0.87 22.82
N SER A 125 12.62 0.08 22.86
CA SER A 125 11.96 -0.29 24.12
C SER A 125 12.34 -1.69 24.62
N GLY A 126 13.64 -2.02 24.56
CA GLY A 126 14.21 -3.20 25.22
C GLY A 126 13.89 -4.55 24.57
N THR A 127 13.45 -4.56 23.31
CA THR A 127 13.10 -5.74 22.49
C THR A 127 12.09 -6.69 23.15
N PHE A 128 11.82 -7.84 22.51
CA PHE A 128 11.04 -8.93 23.10
C PHE A 128 12.00 -10.00 23.60
N ARG A 129 11.86 -10.40 24.87
CA ARG A 129 12.68 -11.47 25.46
C ARG A 129 12.12 -12.86 25.19
N THR A 130 10.83 -12.96 24.86
CA THR A 130 10.11 -14.20 24.55
C THR A 130 9.11 -13.95 23.43
N THR A 131 8.73 -15.01 22.70
CA THR A 131 7.66 -14.98 21.69
C THR A 131 6.32 -14.65 22.34
N VAL A 132 6.02 -15.23 23.50
CA VAL A 132 4.80 -14.95 24.27
C VAL A 132 4.62 -13.45 24.55
N GLY A 133 5.70 -12.75 24.93
CA GLY A 133 5.63 -11.30 25.16
C GLY A 133 5.38 -10.51 23.88
N ALA A 134 5.84 -11.00 22.73
CA ALA A 134 5.53 -10.43 21.42
C ALA A 134 4.06 -10.68 21.05
N ASP A 135 3.54 -11.88 21.28
CA ASP A 135 2.15 -12.25 20.97
C ASP A 135 1.15 -11.42 21.79
N VAL A 136 1.42 -11.24 23.09
CA VAL A 136 0.62 -10.36 23.96
C VAL A 136 0.64 -8.92 23.44
N PHE A 137 1.82 -8.42 23.06
CA PHE A 137 1.95 -7.08 22.49
C PHE A 137 1.15 -6.94 21.18
N CYS A 138 1.26 -7.92 20.27
CA CYS A 138 0.50 -7.96 19.02
C CYS A 138 -1.01 -7.98 19.29
N SER A 139 -1.47 -8.76 20.27
CA SER A 139 -2.89 -8.87 20.63
C SER A 139 -3.45 -7.53 21.11
N ILE A 140 -2.75 -6.86 22.04
CA ILE A 140 -3.15 -5.54 22.55
C ILE A 140 -3.17 -4.50 21.42
N ARG A 141 -2.13 -4.49 20.58
CA ARG A 141 -2.03 -3.54 19.47
C ARG A 141 -3.09 -3.79 18.39
N GLY A 142 -3.39 -5.06 18.11
CA GLY A 142 -4.44 -5.48 17.19
C GLY A 142 -5.82 -5.03 17.67
N TYR A 143 -6.13 -5.23 18.96
CA TYR A 143 -7.36 -4.73 19.57
C TYR A 143 -7.50 -3.22 19.43
N ILE A 144 -6.47 -2.46 19.84
CA ILE A 144 -6.48 -0.98 19.74
C ILE A 144 -6.63 -0.52 18.29
N SER A 145 -5.95 -1.16 17.34
CA SER A 145 -6.08 -0.84 15.91
C SER A 145 -7.50 -1.08 15.41
N THR A 146 -8.12 -2.20 15.81
CA THR A 146 -9.50 -2.57 15.46
C THR A 146 -10.51 -1.56 16.01
N VAL A 147 -10.41 -1.20 17.29
CA VAL A 147 -11.26 -0.19 17.92
C VAL A 147 -11.19 1.15 17.19
N ARG A 148 -9.98 1.60 16.85
CA ARG A 148 -9.78 2.85 16.10
C ARG A 148 -10.38 2.81 14.69
N LYS A 149 -10.22 1.68 13.99
CA LYS A 149 -10.78 1.49 12.64
C LYS A 149 -12.30 1.55 12.61
N ASN A 150 -12.94 1.14 13.70
CA ASN A 150 -14.40 1.21 13.87
C ASN A 150 -14.87 2.52 14.51
N GLY A 151 -14.01 3.55 14.61
CA GLY A 151 -14.40 4.87 15.11
C GLY A 151 -14.65 4.96 16.62
N HIS A 152 -14.31 3.93 17.40
CA HIS A 152 -14.54 3.89 18.84
C HIS A 152 -13.39 4.55 19.63
N HIS A 153 -13.73 5.08 20.81
CA HIS A 153 -12.75 5.66 21.72
C HIS A 153 -11.94 4.55 22.42
N VAL A 154 -10.61 4.63 22.30
CA VAL A 154 -9.71 3.53 22.73
C VAL A 154 -9.73 3.30 24.24
N LEU A 155 -9.79 4.36 25.04
CA LEU A 155 -9.75 4.21 26.49
C LEU A 155 -11.03 3.51 27.00
N ASP A 156 -12.17 3.85 26.42
CA ASP A 156 -13.47 3.27 26.77
C ASP A 156 -13.47 1.78 26.41
N ALA A 157 -13.05 1.45 25.18
CA ALA A 157 -12.95 0.06 24.74
C ALA A 157 -11.95 -0.78 25.57
N ILE A 158 -10.87 -0.18 26.08
CA ILE A 158 -9.96 -0.87 27.02
C ILE A 158 -10.65 -1.06 28.38
N GLN A 159 -11.38 -0.06 28.86
CA GLN A 159 -12.10 -0.14 30.12
C GLN A 159 -13.17 -1.24 30.07
N ASP A 160 -13.91 -1.34 28.98
CA ASP A 160 -14.96 -2.34 28.81
C ASP A 160 -14.37 -3.75 28.65
N ALA A 161 -13.26 -3.90 27.91
CA ALA A 161 -12.52 -5.16 27.85
C ALA A 161 -12.05 -5.64 29.24
N LEU A 162 -11.58 -4.73 30.10
CA LEU A 162 -11.20 -5.06 31.49
C LEU A 162 -12.40 -5.40 32.38
N ARG A 163 -13.60 -4.91 32.05
CA ARG A 163 -14.86 -5.25 32.71
C ARG A 163 -15.48 -6.56 32.19
N GLY A 164 -14.89 -7.18 31.17
CA GLY A 164 -15.38 -8.41 30.56
C GLY A 164 -16.35 -8.21 29.40
N ASP A 165 -16.50 -6.96 28.91
CA ASP A 165 -17.34 -6.60 27.76
C ASP A 165 -16.48 -5.97 26.66
N PRO A 166 -15.56 -6.72 26.03
CA PRO A 166 -14.69 -6.18 25.01
C PRO A 166 -15.47 -5.77 23.76
N PHE A 167 -15.01 -4.71 23.08
CA PHE A 167 -15.52 -4.38 21.76
C PHE A 167 -15.23 -5.53 20.79
N ILE A 168 -16.29 -6.08 20.19
CA ILE A 168 -16.19 -7.06 19.11
C ILE A 168 -16.77 -6.38 17.87
N PRO A 169 -15.97 -6.17 16.80
CA PRO A 169 -16.51 -5.63 15.56
C PRO A 169 -17.58 -6.59 15.02
N SER A 170 -18.76 -6.06 14.71
CA SER A 170 -19.78 -6.79 13.96
C SER A 170 -19.17 -7.17 12.62
N GLY A 171 -18.95 -8.47 12.39
CA GLY A 171 -18.53 -8.96 11.08
C GLY A 171 -19.56 -8.49 10.06
N GLY A 172 -19.12 -7.77 9.02
CA GLY A 172 -20.00 -7.41 7.91
C GLY A 172 -20.56 -8.68 7.31
N VAL A 173 -21.82 -9.00 7.64
CA VAL A 173 -22.66 -9.80 6.77
C VAL A 173 -23.06 -8.82 5.69
N GLY A 174 -22.44 -8.94 4.52
CA GLY A 174 -22.88 -8.21 3.34
C GLY A 174 -24.36 -8.50 3.09
N GLU A 175 -25.15 -7.43 2.98
CA GLU A 175 -26.39 -7.43 2.21
C GLU A 175 -26.08 -6.99 0.78
#